data_AF-A0A551Y2W4-F1
#
_entry.id   AF-A0A551Y2W4-F1
#
_cell.length_a   1.000
_cell.length_b   1.000
_cell.length_c   1.000
_cell.angle_alpha   90.00
_cell.angle_beta   90.00
_cell.angle_gamma   90.00
#
_symmetry.space_group_name_H-M   'P 1'
#
loop_
_entity.id
_entity.type
_entity.pdbx_description
1 polymer ?
#
loop_
_entity_poly.entity_id
_entity_poly.type
_entity_poly.pdbx_seq_one_letter_code
_entity_poly.pdbx_strand_id
1 'polypeptide(L)'
;MKLTIMGILSGVAFATLGISGIAEAAIIIPPTGLAPGSQYRLVFTTSGTRDATSTNIDDYNTFVTTQANQSSALTALGTTWTAIVSTFSTNALTNTSTDPSPSGVTGVPIYLVSGLRVADSYDDLWDGSIQNPIYSDETGSSASLGANQAVWTGTNPNGGTGTGLGTVSCGLNLINPCPNVGNAGATNFGWISLTSSNNLLQNFHLYGISSVLTVPTPTATTPEPSSLLGFITLGGLMLGGTIRKARK
;
A
#
# COMPACT_ATOMS: atom_id res chain seq x y z
N MET A 1 -33.84 65.24 19.91
CA MET A 1 -34.12 64.95 21.32
C MET A 1 -33.20 63.83 21.77
N LYS A 2 -32.33 64.13 22.74
CA LYS A 2 -31.52 63.27 23.64
C LYS A 2 -30.90 61.94 23.15
N LEU A 3 -29.57 61.93 23.17
CA LEU A 3 -28.69 60.77 23.37
C LEU A 3 -29.01 60.08 24.71
N THR A 4 -28.87 58.76 24.78
CA THR A 4 -28.58 58.06 26.04
C THR A 4 -27.72 56.82 25.77
N ILE A 5 -26.56 56.79 26.42
CA ILE A 5 -25.57 55.72 26.48
C ILE A 5 -26.07 54.67 27.48
N MET A 6 -25.90 53.37 27.22
CA MET A 6 -25.37 52.37 28.17
C MET A 6 -25.51 50.94 27.65
N GLY A 7 -24.43 50.16 27.82
CA GLY A 7 -24.48 48.71 27.70
C GLY A 7 -23.18 48.09 27.23
N ILE A 8 -22.13 48.16 28.05
CA ILE A 8 -20.93 47.32 27.89
C ILE A 8 -21.39 45.87 28.12
N LEU A 9 -21.41 45.06 27.07
CA LEU A 9 -21.48 43.60 27.22
C LEU A 9 -20.21 42.99 26.61
N SER A 10 -19.33 42.61 27.52
CA SER A 10 -18.24 41.68 27.32
C SER A 10 -18.73 40.45 26.54
N GLY A 11 -18.15 40.23 25.36
CA GLY A 11 -18.39 39.06 24.51
C GLY A 11 -17.05 38.43 24.18
N VAL A 12 -16.80 37.28 24.80
CA VAL A 12 -15.60 36.45 24.69
C VAL A 12 -15.20 36.23 23.23
N ALA A 13 -13.99 36.65 22.86
CA ALA A 13 -13.37 36.26 21.59
C ALA A 13 -13.05 34.76 21.63
N PHE A 14 -13.91 33.94 21.04
CA PHE A 14 -13.64 32.53 20.78
C PHE A 14 -12.61 32.48 19.64
N ALA A 15 -11.33 32.48 20.00
CA ALA A 15 -10.26 32.16 19.08
C ALA A 15 -10.34 30.66 18.80
N THR A 16 -11.05 30.28 17.73
CA THR A 16 -10.91 28.95 17.14
C THR A 16 -9.49 28.85 16.60
N LEU A 17 -8.58 28.34 17.44
CA LEU A 17 -7.30 27.82 16.99
C LEU A 17 -7.65 26.67 16.04
N GLY A 18 -7.57 26.96 14.74
CA GLY A 18 -7.55 25.94 13.71
C GLY A 18 -6.38 25.03 14.04
N ILE A 19 -6.72 23.84 14.55
CA ILE A 19 -5.77 22.74 14.57
C ILE A 19 -5.64 22.38 13.10
N SER A 20 -4.66 22.99 12.45
CA SER A 20 -4.10 22.45 11.22
C SER A 20 -3.68 21.05 11.61
N GLY A 21 -4.51 20.06 11.27
CA GLY A 21 -4.06 18.69 11.24
C GLY A 21 -2.86 18.71 10.30
N ILE A 22 -1.67 18.66 10.88
CA ILE A 22 -0.52 18.13 10.18
C ILE A 22 -1.03 16.79 9.68
N ALA A 23 -1.29 16.71 8.37
CA ALA A 23 -1.38 15.43 7.69
C ALA A 23 -0.03 14.79 7.98
N GLU A 24 0.01 13.98 9.02
CA GLU A 24 1.08 13.03 9.21
C GLU A 24 1.02 12.20 7.94
N ALA A 25 1.95 12.45 7.02
CA ALA A 25 2.19 11.55 5.93
C ALA A 25 2.38 10.21 6.62
N ALA A 26 1.39 9.33 6.49
CA ALA A 26 1.49 7.98 7.02
C ALA A 26 2.76 7.45 6.39
N ILE A 27 3.85 7.41 7.18
CA ILE A 27 5.05 6.71 6.77
C ILE A 27 4.56 5.28 6.72
N ILE A 28 4.25 4.84 5.50
CA ILE A 28 4.15 3.42 5.19
C ILE A 28 5.55 2.94 5.49
N ILE A 29 5.76 2.41 6.69
CA ILE A 29 7.02 1.80 7.05
C ILE A 29 7.18 0.68 6.02
N PRO A 30 8.17 0.79 5.11
CA PRO A 30 8.39 -0.26 4.15
C PRO A 30 8.61 -1.57 4.92
N PRO A 31 8.32 -2.73 4.31
CA PRO A 31 8.55 -4.01 4.96
C PRO A 31 9.91 -4.03 5.67
N THR A 32 9.90 -4.41 6.95
CA THR A 32 11.06 -4.22 7.84
C THR A 32 12.31 -4.86 7.26
N GLY A 33 13.44 -4.15 7.32
CA GLY A 33 14.73 -4.68 6.86
C GLY A 33 15.12 -4.31 5.43
N LEU A 34 14.30 -3.57 4.70
CA LEU A 34 14.70 -2.98 3.41
C LEU A 34 15.50 -1.69 3.63
N ALA A 35 16.69 -1.62 3.04
CA ALA A 35 17.51 -0.41 3.08
C ALA A 35 16.86 0.72 2.24
N PRO A 36 17.09 1.99 2.59
CA PRO A 36 16.76 3.14 1.73
C PRO A 36 17.15 2.93 0.26
N GLY A 37 16.24 3.26 -0.67
CA GLY A 37 16.44 3.04 -2.10
C GLY A 37 16.19 1.61 -2.60
N SER A 38 15.94 0.64 -1.72
CA SER A 38 15.55 -0.72 -2.15
C SER A 38 14.21 -0.72 -2.86
N GLN A 39 14.06 -1.54 -3.89
CA GLN A 39 12.80 -1.72 -4.60
C GLN A 39 12.02 -2.93 -4.08
N TYR A 40 10.69 -2.84 -4.11
CA TYR A 40 9.79 -3.90 -3.65
C TYR A 40 8.41 -3.75 -4.30
N ARG A 41 7.55 -4.74 -4.11
CA ARG A 41 6.11 -4.65 -4.41
C ARG A 41 5.29 -5.05 -3.20
N LEU A 42 4.04 -4.57 -3.17
CA LEU A 42 3.03 -4.98 -2.20
C LEU A 42 1.98 -5.85 -2.88
N VAL A 43 1.46 -6.83 -2.15
CA VAL A 43 0.37 -7.71 -2.56
C VAL A 43 -0.66 -7.86 -1.44
N PHE A 44 -1.93 -8.02 -1.81
CA PHE A 44 -3.04 -8.26 -0.90
C PHE A 44 -4.16 -9.05 -1.59
N THR A 45 -5.12 -9.55 -0.80
CA THR A 45 -6.39 -10.10 -1.30
C THR A 45 -7.49 -9.09 -1.09
N THR A 46 -8.27 -8.74 -2.11
CA THR A 46 -9.33 -7.73 -1.97
C THR A 46 -10.33 -8.10 -0.87
N SER A 47 -10.70 -7.16 0.01
CA SER A 47 -11.77 -7.39 0.98
C SER A 47 -13.13 -7.60 0.28
N GLY A 48 -13.38 -6.85 -0.79
CA GLY A 48 -14.51 -7.04 -1.69
C GLY A 48 -14.36 -8.26 -2.58
N THR A 49 -15.48 -8.68 -3.16
CA THR A 49 -15.56 -9.80 -4.12
C THR A 49 -16.20 -9.35 -5.43
N ARG A 50 -15.94 -10.09 -6.50
CA ARG A 50 -16.57 -9.89 -7.80
C ARG A 50 -16.70 -11.18 -8.59
N ASP A 51 -17.58 -11.13 -9.58
CA ASP A 51 -17.75 -12.19 -10.56
C ASP A 51 -16.58 -12.24 -11.58
N ALA A 52 -16.51 -13.35 -12.32
CA ALA A 52 -15.50 -13.64 -13.33
C ALA A 52 -16.08 -13.64 -14.76
N THR A 53 -17.11 -12.86 -15.01
CA THR A 53 -17.81 -12.83 -16.31
C THR A 53 -17.08 -12.01 -17.37
N SER A 54 -16.25 -11.05 -16.98
CA SER A 54 -15.58 -10.16 -17.93
C SER A 54 -14.43 -10.86 -18.67
N THR A 55 -14.37 -10.65 -19.97
CA THR A 55 -13.22 -11.04 -20.82
C THR A 55 -12.13 -9.96 -20.86
N ASN A 56 -12.40 -8.77 -20.34
CA ASN A 56 -11.46 -7.65 -20.34
C ASN A 56 -10.63 -7.64 -19.05
N ILE A 57 -9.30 -7.67 -19.20
CA ILE A 57 -8.37 -7.66 -18.06
C ILE A 57 -8.50 -6.36 -17.24
N ASP A 58 -8.81 -5.25 -17.90
CA ASP A 58 -8.89 -3.93 -17.27
C ASP A 58 -10.04 -3.80 -16.27
N ASP A 59 -11.11 -4.59 -16.44
CA ASP A 59 -12.20 -4.59 -15.48
C ASP A 59 -11.70 -5.12 -14.13
N TYR A 60 -10.88 -6.17 -14.14
CA TYR A 60 -10.30 -6.76 -12.92
C TYR A 60 -9.27 -5.82 -12.29
N ASN A 61 -8.42 -5.17 -13.10
CA ASN A 61 -7.48 -4.16 -12.64
C ASN A 61 -8.20 -2.95 -12.00
N THR A 62 -9.28 -2.48 -12.61
CA THR A 62 -10.12 -1.38 -12.10
C THR A 62 -10.73 -1.74 -10.76
N PHE A 63 -11.23 -2.97 -10.62
CA PHE A 63 -11.76 -3.46 -9.35
C PHE A 63 -10.69 -3.47 -8.26
N VAL A 64 -9.54 -4.11 -8.50
CA VAL A 64 -8.42 -4.14 -7.54
C VAL A 64 -7.95 -2.75 -7.16
N THR A 65 -7.84 -1.83 -8.12
CA THR A 65 -7.49 -0.43 -7.87
C THR A 65 -8.51 0.25 -6.96
N THR A 66 -9.80 0.00 -7.19
CA THR A 66 -10.88 0.54 -6.35
C THR A 66 -10.81 -0.02 -4.93
N GLN A 67 -10.45 -1.29 -4.76
CA GLN A 67 -10.24 -1.90 -3.43
C GLN A 67 -9.03 -1.26 -2.74
N ALA A 68 -7.88 -1.15 -3.41
CA ALA A 68 -6.70 -0.50 -2.85
C ALA A 68 -6.96 0.95 -2.41
N ASN A 69 -7.76 1.70 -3.16
CA ASN A 69 -8.13 3.09 -2.86
C ASN A 69 -9.03 3.24 -1.61
N GLN A 70 -9.56 2.16 -1.04
CA GLN A 70 -10.24 2.20 0.26
C GLN A 70 -9.25 2.35 1.42
N SER A 71 -7.98 2.02 1.20
CA SER A 71 -6.90 2.20 2.16
C SER A 71 -6.20 3.54 1.92
N SER A 72 -6.33 4.46 2.89
CA SER A 72 -5.62 5.74 2.84
C SER A 72 -4.10 5.54 2.83
N ALA A 73 -3.62 4.50 3.52
CA ALA A 73 -2.23 4.08 3.54
C ALA A 73 -1.73 3.69 2.14
N LEU A 74 -2.48 2.85 1.41
CA LEU A 74 -2.10 2.46 0.05
C LEU A 74 -2.24 3.61 -0.95
N THR A 75 -3.24 4.47 -0.78
CA THR A 75 -3.43 5.67 -1.62
C THR A 75 -2.25 6.65 -1.48
N ALA A 76 -1.73 6.81 -0.26
CA ALA A 76 -0.58 7.67 0.02
C ALA A 76 0.71 7.23 -0.69
N LEU A 77 0.81 5.98 -1.14
CA LEU A 77 1.94 5.49 -1.93
C LEU A 77 1.97 6.05 -3.36
N GLY A 78 0.84 6.55 -3.88
CA GLY A 78 0.76 7.08 -5.25
C GLY A 78 1.12 6.06 -6.34
N THR A 79 0.92 4.76 -6.07
CA THR A 79 1.22 3.66 -7.01
C THR A 79 -0.03 3.23 -7.78
N THR A 80 0.18 2.50 -8.88
CA THR A 80 -0.87 1.72 -9.54
C THR A 80 -0.97 0.31 -8.96
N TRP A 81 -2.13 -0.32 -9.18
CA TRP A 81 -2.44 -1.68 -8.75
C TRP A 81 -3.02 -2.48 -9.92
N THR A 82 -2.63 -3.74 -10.04
CA THR A 82 -3.19 -4.68 -11.03
C THR A 82 -3.60 -5.98 -10.38
N ALA A 83 -4.56 -6.67 -10.99
CA ALA A 83 -5.04 -7.95 -10.52
C ALA A 83 -4.08 -9.09 -10.92
N ILE A 84 -3.81 -10.04 -10.02
CA ILE A 84 -3.08 -11.27 -10.36
C ILE A 84 -4.09 -12.27 -10.93
N VAL A 85 -4.47 -12.03 -12.18
CA VAL A 85 -5.42 -12.87 -12.92
C VAL A 85 -5.00 -13.01 -14.38
N SER A 86 -5.61 -13.95 -15.08
CA SER A 86 -5.52 -14.08 -16.52
C SER A 86 -6.91 -14.10 -17.14
N THR A 87 -7.05 -13.46 -18.30
CA THR A 87 -8.15 -13.67 -19.24
C THR A 87 -7.64 -14.52 -20.41
N PHE A 88 -8.52 -14.82 -21.37
CA PHE A 88 -8.12 -15.52 -22.59
C PHE A 88 -7.03 -14.76 -23.39
N SER A 89 -7.07 -13.43 -23.39
CA SER A 89 -6.16 -12.60 -24.18
C SER A 89 -4.92 -12.12 -23.42
N THR A 90 -4.95 -12.09 -22.09
CA THR A 90 -3.88 -11.52 -21.27
C THR A 90 -3.58 -12.42 -20.08
N ASN A 91 -2.33 -12.87 -19.97
CA ASN A 91 -1.86 -13.67 -18.83
C ASN A 91 -1.44 -12.78 -17.64
N ALA A 92 -1.26 -13.40 -16.47
CA ALA A 92 -0.93 -12.68 -15.24
C ALA A 92 0.49 -12.08 -15.29
N LEU A 93 1.44 -12.76 -15.93
CA LEU A 93 2.83 -12.26 -16.12
C LEU A 93 2.83 -10.88 -16.77
N THR A 94 2.15 -10.76 -17.92
CA THR A 94 2.03 -9.52 -18.68
C THR A 94 1.20 -8.49 -17.93
N ASN A 95 0.08 -8.88 -17.32
CA ASN A 95 -0.80 -7.94 -16.62
C ASN A 95 -0.14 -7.27 -15.40
N THR A 96 0.75 -8.00 -14.72
CA THR A 96 1.40 -7.54 -13.50
C THR A 96 2.85 -7.07 -13.72
N SER A 97 3.38 -7.24 -14.93
CA SER A 97 4.79 -7.05 -15.26
C SER A 97 5.71 -7.85 -14.33
N THR A 98 5.39 -9.12 -14.13
CA THR A 98 6.14 -10.08 -13.28
C THR A 98 6.68 -11.26 -14.11
N ASP A 99 6.97 -11.05 -15.39
CA ASP A 99 7.59 -12.06 -16.24
C ASP A 99 8.98 -12.46 -15.66
N PRO A 100 9.20 -13.75 -15.34
CA PRO A 100 10.48 -14.25 -14.81
C PRO A 100 11.55 -14.47 -15.90
N SER A 101 11.33 -13.99 -17.14
CA SER A 101 12.26 -14.14 -18.25
C SER A 101 13.24 -12.97 -18.40
N PRO A 102 14.54 -13.22 -18.65
CA PRO A 102 15.19 -14.53 -18.67
C PRO A 102 15.41 -15.09 -17.25
N SER A 103 15.46 -16.42 -17.12
CA SER A 103 15.63 -17.09 -15.82
C SER A 103 16.81 -16.55 -15.03
N GLY A 104 16.58 -16.18 -13.75
CA GLY A 104 17.58 -15.55 -12.89
C GLY A 104 16.96 -15.08 -11.58
N VAL A 105 17.57 -14.09 -10.91
CA VAL A 105 16.88 -13.36 -9.82
C VAL A 105 16.25 -12.12 -10.47
N THR A 106 15.17 -12.31 -11.22
CA THR A 106 14.50 -11.19 -11.89
C THR A 106 13.51 -10.50 -10.96
N GLY A 107 13.36 -9.19 -11.13
CA GLY A 107 12.37 -8.41 -10.38
C GLY A 107 12.82 -8.01 -8.99
N VAL A 108 11.84 -7.86 -8.10
CA VAL A 108 11.98 -7.28 -6.76
C VAL A 108 11.18 -8.11 -5.76
N PRO A 109 11.55 -8.14 -4.47
CA PRO A 109 10.81 -8.88 -3.47
C PRO A 109 9.37 -8.35 -3.33
N ILE A 110 8.45 -9.28 -3.09
CA ILE A 110 7.02 -9.02 -2.97
C ILE A 110 6.60 -9.29 -1.54
N TYR A 111 5.88 -8.36 -0.93
CA TYR A 111 5.44 -8.44 0.45
C TYR A 111 3.93 -8.28 0.57
N LEU A 112 3.34 -8.91 1.58
CA LEU A 112 2.02 -8.53 2.04
C LEU A 112 2.03 -7.07 2.47
N VAL A 113 0.90 -6.41 2.34
CA VAL A 113 0.69 -5.09 2.96
C VAL A 113 0.87 -5.12 4.49
N SER A 114 0.77 -6.29 5.13
CA SER A 114 1.08 -6.52 6.54
C SER A 114 2.58 -6.66 6.84
N GLY A 115 3.43 -6.67 5.81
CA GLY A 115 4.90 -6.65 5.92
C GLY A 115 5.59 -8.01 5.81
N LEU A 116 4.86 -9.12 5.77
CA LEU A 116 5.45 -10.45 5.57
C LEU A 116 5.87 -10.66 4.11
N ARG A 117 7.01 -11.32 3.89
CA ARG A 117 7.52 -11.59 2.54
C ARG A 117 6.74 -12.73 1.88
N VAL A 118 6.30 -12.51 0.63
CA VAL A 118 5.57 -13.51 -0.17
C VAL A 118 6.50 -14.20 -1.16
N ALA A 119 7.36 -13.43 -1.82
CA ALA A 119 8.34 -13.94 -2.76
C ALA A 119 9.61 -13.08 -2.78
N ASP A 120 10.76 -13.68 -3.03
CA ASP A 120 12.06 -13.03 -3.17
C ASP A 120 12.26 -12.36 -4.54
N SER A 121 11.60 -12.88 -5.57
CA SER A 121 11.74 -12.45 -6.97
C SER A 121 10.48 -12.80 -7.77
N TYR A 122 10.46 -12.42 -9.06
CA TYR A 122 9.38 -12.87 -9.96
C TYR A 122 9.51 -14.36 -10.29
N ASP A 123 10.73 -14.88 -10.36
CA ASP A 123 10.98 -16.32 -10.50
C ASP A 123 10.39 -17.09 -9.30
N ASP A 124 10.63 -16.63 -8.07
CA ASP A 124 10.09 -17.24 -6.84
C ASP A 124 8.56 -17.16 -6.78
N LEU A 125 7.94 -16.05 -7.23
CA LEU A 125 6.48 -15.93 -7.28
C LEU A 125 5.81 -17.01 -8.15
N TRP A 126 6.48 -17.43 -9.22
CA TRP A 126 5.93 -18.31 -10.26
C TRP A 126 6.57 -19.71 -10.29
N ASP A 127 7.34 -20.09 -9.27
CA ASP A 127 8.03 -21.39 -9.21
C ASP A 127 7.13 -22.55 -8.75
N GLY A 128 5.91 -22.23 -8.30
CA GLY A 128 4.93 -23.18 -7.77
C GLY A 128 4.73 -23.09 -6.25
N SER A 129 5.41 -22.19 -5.55
CA SER A 129 5.19 -21.90 -4.14
C SER A 129 5.40 -20.43 -3.79
N ILE A 130 4.93 -20.02 -2.61
CA ILE A 130 5.16 -18.71 -2.01
C ILE A 130 5.49 -18.87 -0.53
N GLN A 131 6.23 -17.92 0.02
CA GLN A 131 6.77 -18.01 1.39
C GLN A 131 5.69 -17.80 2.45
N ASN A 132 4.75 -16.88 2.20
CA ASN A 132 3.63 -16.59 3.09
C ASN A 132 2.32 -16.50 2.27
N PRO A 133 1.20 -16.99 2.82
CA PRO A 133 -0.09 -16.94 2.13
C PRO A 133 -0.60 -15.50 2.01
N ILE A 134 -1.35 -15.22 0.94
CA ILE A 134 -1.88 -13.88 0.62
C ILE A 134 -3.30 -13.75 1.16
N TYR A 135 -3.48 -13.80 2.48
CA TYR A 135 -4.80 -13.75 3.13
C TYR A 135 -5.02 -12.52 4.01
N SER A 136 -4.28 -11.44 3.75
CA SER A 136 -4.51 -10.10 4.32
C SER A 136 -5.10 -9.17 3.27
N ASP A 137 -6.06 -8.34 3.67
CA ASP A 137 -6.74 -7.39 2.79
C ASP A 137 -5.94 -6.11 2.53
N GLU A 138 -6.48 -5.16 1.76
CA GLU A 138 -5.86 -3.87 1.45
C GLU A 138 -5.53 -2.99 2.68
N THR A 139 -6.08 -3.33 3.85
CA THR A 139 -5.79 -2.68 5.13
C THR A 139 -4.72 -3.43 5.93
N GLY A 140 -4.28 -4.59 5.45
CA GLY A 140 -3.39 -5.52 6.15
C GLY A 140 -4.09 -6.40 7.17
N SER A 141 -5.42 -6.36 7.22
CA SER A 141 -6.21 -7.19 8.13
C SER A 141 -6.43 -8.57 7.53
N SER A 142 -6.21 -9.61 8.33
CA SER A 142 -6.65 -10.98 8.01
C SER A 142 -7.94 -11.35 8.74
N ALA A 143 -8.64 -10.40 9.37
CA ALA A 143 -9.89 -10.68 10.10
C ALA A 143 -11.11 -10.66 9.18
N SER A 144 -11.04 -9.87 8.11
CA SER A 144 -12.03 -9.80 7.02
C SER A 144 -11.94 -11.00 6.08
N LEU A 145 -10.81 -11.70 6.08
CA LEU A 145 -10.51 -12.83 5.21
C LEU A 145 -10.31 -14.10 6.05
N GLY A 146 -10.90 -15.21 5.61
CA GLY A 146 -10.66 -16.53 6.21
C GLY A 146 -9.40 -17.21 5.63
N ALA A 147 -8.93 -18.29 6.25
CA ALA A 147 -7.83 -19.08 5.70
C ALA A 147 -8.20 -19.89 4.43
N ASN A 148 -9.49 -19.97 4.07
CA ASN A 148 -9.98 -20.75 2.93
C ASN A 148 -10.72 -19.88 1.90
N GLN A 149 -10.27 -18.64 1.71
CA GLN A 149 -10.93 -17.74 0.78
C GLN A 149 -10.58 -18.09 -0.66
N ALA A 150 -11.63 -18.33 -1.45
CA ALA A 150 -11.50 -18.56 -2.88
C ALA A 150 -11.15 -17.25 -3.59
N VAL A 151 -10.21 -17.34 -4.53
CA VAL A 151 -9.72 -16.21 -5.30
C VAL A 151 -9.84 -16.54 -6.79
N TRP A 152 -10.47 -15.67 -7.57
CA TRP A 152 -10.45 -15.83 -9.02
C TRP A 152 -9.05 -15.54 -9.55
N THR A 153 -8.52 -16.43 -10.37
CA THR A 153 -7.18 -16.26 -10.96
C THR A 153 -7.22 -16.51 -12.47
N GLY A 154 -7.78 -17.63 -12.92
CA GLY A 154 -7.68 -18.05 -14.32
C GLY A 154 -6.24 -18.32 -14.77
N THR A 155 -5.31 -18.47 -13.83
CA THR A 155 -3.86 -18.46 -14.04
C THR A 155 -3.26 -19.80 -13.65
N ASN A 156 -2.32 -20.30 -14.45
CA ASN A 156 -1.53 -21.49 -14.12
C ASN A 156 -0.44 -21.16 -13.07
N PRO A 157 0.11 -22.16 -12.38
CA PRO A 157 1.18 -21.94 -11.39
C PRO A 157 2.41 -21.18 -11.91
N ASN A 158 2.69 -21.24 -13.21
CA ASN A 158 3.79 -20.52 -13.85
C ASN A 158 3.44 -19.10 -14.34
N GLY A 159 2.29 -18.55 -13.92
CA GLY A 159 1.80 -17.22 -14.29
C GLY A 159 1.18 -17.09 -15.69
N GLY A 160 1.32 -18.13 -16.52
CA GLY A 160 0.66 -18.20 -17.83
C GLY A 160 -0.86 -18.31 -17.71
N THR A 161 -1.57 -18.01 -18.80
CA THR A 161 -3.02 -18.21 -18.86
C THR A 161 -3.34 -19.69 -18.68
N GLY A 162 -4.15 -20.01 -17.67
CA GLY A 162 -4.78 -21.31 -17.51
C GLY A 162 -6.06 -21.36 -18.33
N THR A 163 -7.19 -21.62 -17.67
CA THR A 163 -8.46 -21.16 -18.24
C THR A 163 -8.70 -19.74 -17.76
N GLY A 164 -8.57 -18.75 -18.65
CA GLY A 164 -8.76 -17.35 -18.28
C GLY A 164 -10.19 -17.03 -17.83
N LEU A 165 -10.33 -15.98 -17.01
CA LEU A 165 -11.62 -15.43 -16.63
C LEU A 165 -12.39 -14.92 -17.86
N GLY A 166 -13.72 -14.84 -17.75
CA GLY A 166 -14.62 -14.50 -18.87
C GLY A 166 -14.87 -15.65 -19.86
N THR A 167 -14.35 -16.85 -19.60
CA THR A 167 -14.53 -18.01 -20.50
C THR A 167 -15.94 -18.62 -20.37
N VAL A 168 -16.84 -18.27 -21.29
CA VAL A 168 -18.25 -18.70 -21.31
C VAL A 168 -18.48 -20.17 -21.69
N SER A 169 -17.44 -20.89 -22.16
CA SER A 169 -17.57 -22.27 -22.67
C SER A 169 -17.34 -23.36 -21.62
N CYS A 170 -17.18 -22.99 -20.35
CA CYS A 170 -16.94 -23.95 -19.28
C CYS A 170 -18.25 -24.71 -18.91
N GLY A 171 -18.19 -26.04 -18.81
CA GLY A 171 -19.27 -26.88 -18.28
C GLY A 171 -20.34 -27.38 -19.28
N LEU A 172 -20.24 -27.08 -20.59
CA LEU A 172 -21.22 -27.51 -21.60
C LEU A 172 -20.97 -28.89 -22.23
N ASN A 173 -20.52 -29.88 -21.44
CA ASN A 173 -20.20 -31.23 -21.93
C ASN A 173 -19.22 -31.23 -23.12
N LEU A 174 -17.94 -30.92 -22.86
CA LEU A 174 -16.72 -31.56 -23.41
C LEU A 174 -15.56 -30.54 -23.58
N ILE A 175 -14.37 -30.97 -23.15
CA ILE A 175 -12.99 -30.49 -23.48
C ILE A 175 -12.44 -29.18 -22.88
N ASN A 176 -13.22 -28.14 -22.56
CA ASN A 176 -12.63 -26.90 -22.05
C ASN A 176 -12.56 -26.83 -20.51
N PRO A 177 -11.35 -26.64 -19.91
CA PRO A 177 -11.22 -26.43 -18.48
C PRO A 177 -11.95 -25.14 -18.05
N CYS A 178 -12.32 -25.06 -16.79
CA CYS A 178 -13.02 -23.93 -16.19
C CYS A 178 -12.02 -22.97 -15.53
N PRO A 179 -12.37 -21.68 -15.34
CA PRO A 179 -11.40 -20.74 -14.80
C PRO A 179 -10.82 -21.17 -13.47
N ASN A 180 -9.49 -21.08 -13.38
CA ASN A 180 -8.75 -21.47 -12.20
C ASN A 180 -9.15 -20.58 -11.02
N VAL A 181 -9.26 -21.21 -9.86
CA VAL A 181 -9.55 -20.60 -8.56
C VAL A 181 -8.43 -20.97 -7.61
N GLY A 182 -7.83 -19.96 -7.01
CA GLY A 182 -6.84 -20.08 -5.95
C GLY A 182 -7.47 -20.11 -4.57
N ASN A 183 -6.64 -20.37 -3.56
CA ASN A 183 -6.98 -20.24 -2.15
C ASN A 183 -5.97 -19.31 -1.46
N ALA A 184 -6.48 -18.21 -0.90
CA ALA A 184 -5.68 -17.18 -0.24
C ALA A 184 -4.77 -17.70 0.89
N GLY A 185 -5.17 -18.79 1.56
CA GLY A 185 -4.40 -19.40 2.65
C GLY A 185 -3.40 -20.47 2.22
N ALA A 186 -3.31 -20.81 0.93
CA ALA A 186 -2.34 -21.78 0.44
C ALA A 186 -0.99 -21.11 0.12
N THR A 187 0.09 -21.89 0.26
CA THR A 187 1.46 -21.48 -0.09
C THR A 187 2.12 -22.36 -1.15
N ASN A 188 1.52 -23.50 -1.49
CA ASN A 188 1.87 -24.27 -2.67
C ASN A 188 1.11 -23.73 -3.90
N PHE A 189 1.21 -24.41 -5.04
CA PHE A 189 0.50 -24.03 -6.27
C PHE A 189 -1.00 -23.75 -6.12
N GLY A 190 -1.65 -24.24 -5.05
CA GLY A 190 -3.03 -23.96 -4.71
C GLY A 190 -3.32 -22.49 -4.40
N TRP A 191 -2.30 -21.67 -4.10
CA TRP A 191 -2.48 -20.22 -3.90
C TRP A 191 -3.08 -19.56 -5.14
N ILE A 192 -2.66 -20.01 -6.33
CA ILE A 192 -3.12 -19.50 -7.63
C ILE A 192 -4.07 -20.47 -8.34
N SER A 193 -3.90 -21.79 -8.17
CA SER A 193 -4.64 -22.80 -8.95
C SER A 193 -4.95 -24.05 -8.13
N LEU A 194 -5.86 -23.92 -7.16
CA LEU A 194 -6.33 -25.05 -6.34
C LEU A 194 -7.41 -25.87 -7.05
N THR A 195 -8.36 -25.19 -7.65
CA THR A 195 -9.54 -25.78 -8.29
C THR A 195 -9.97 -24.95 -9.49
N SER A 196 -11.13 -25.26 -10.05
CA SER A 196 -11.79 -24.45 -11.07
C SER A 196 -13.26 -24.27 -10.74
N SER A 197 -13.88 -23.19 -11.20
CA SER A 197 -15.33 -22.97 -11.02
C SER A 197 -16.02 -22.64 -12.34
N ASN A 198 -17.19 -23.23 -12.54
CA ASN A 198 -18.05 -23.00 -13.70
C ASN A 198 -19.15 -21.97 -13.47
N ASN A 199 -19.31 -21.51 -12.24
CA ASN A 199 -20.26 -20.46 -11.92
C ASN A 199 -19.58 -19.10 -12.00
N LEU A 200 -19.47 -18.53 -13.20
CA LEU A 200 -18.81 -17.23 -13.40
C LEU A 200 -19.51 -16.07 -12.70
N LEU A 201 -20.79 -16.23 -12.34
CA LEU A 201 -21.57 -15.26 -11.56
C LEU A 201 -21.26 -15.33 -10.06
N GLN A 202 -20.51 -16.33 -9.61
CA GLN A 202 -20.07 -16.42 -8.22
C GLN A 202 -19.03 -15.34 -7.93
N ASN A 203 -19.25 -14.63 -6.83
CA ASN A 203 -18.32 -13.61 -6.36
C ASN A 203 -17.21 -14.25 -5.53
N PHE A 204 -15.96 -14.05 -5.97
CA PHE A 204 -14.76 -14.38 -5.21
C PHE A 204 -13.85 -13.16 -5.07
N HIS A 205 -12.87 -13.27 -4.19
CA HIS A 205 -11.84 -12.25 -4.02
C HIS A 205 -10.88 -12.25 -5.21
N LEU A 206 -10.06 -11.21 -5.32
CA LEU A 206 -8.92 -11.13 -6.23
C LEU A 206 -7.64 -10.85 -5.46
N TYR A 207 -6.50 -11.24 -6.00
CA TYR A 207 -5.22 -10.69 -5.55
C TYR A 207 -4.95 -9.37 -6.26
N GLY A 208 -4.46 -8.38 -5.53
CA GLY A 208 -3.94 -7.13 -6.07
C GLY A 208 -2.45 -6.99 -5.81
N ILE A 209 -1.69 -6.57 -6.82
CA ILE A 209 -0.24 -6.30 -6.72
C ILE A 209 0.08 -4.88 -7.18
N SER A 210 1.00 -4.22 -6.49
CA SER A 210 1.42 -2.86 -6.82
C SER A 210 2.39 -2.84 -8.01
N SER A 211 2.53 -1.67 -8.63
CA SER A 211 3.76 -1.34 -9.36
C SER A 211 4.98 -1.35 -8.43
N VAL A 212 6.19 -1.29 -9.00
CA VAL A 212 7.43 -1.30 -8.21
C VAL A 212 7.53 -0.03 -7.36
N LEU A 213 7.61 -0.21 -6.05
CA LEU A 213 7.82 0.82 -5.05
C LEU A 213 9.31 0.93 -4.72
N THR A 214 9.71 2.07 -4.18
CA THR A 214 11.08 2.31 -3.69
C THR A 214 11.01 2.79 -2.24
N VAL A 215 11.85 2.23 -1.38
CA VAL A 215 11.99 2.70 0.00
C VAL A 215 12.48 4.15 0.00
N PRO A 216 11.76 5.09 0.65
CA PRO A 216 12.18 6.48 0.71
C PRO A 216 13.60 6.64 1.26
N THR A 217 14.43 7.39 0.56
CA THR A 217 15.75 7.77 1.07
C THR A 217 15.58 8.94 2.04
N PRO A 218 16.08 8.85 3.29
CA PRO A 218 16.07 9.99 4.18
C PRO A 218 16.80 11.15 3.51
N THR A 219 16.08 12.22 3.18
CA THR A 219 16.73 13.45 2.73
C THR A 219 17.55 13.96 3.91
N ALA A 220 18.85 14.12 3.73
CA ALA A 220 19.67 14.80 4.72
C ALA A 220 19.07 16.19 4.95
N THR A 221 18.53 16.43 6.15
CA THR A 221 18.17 17.78 6.55
C THR A 221 19.47 18.55 6.70
N THR A 222 19.84 19.33 5.69
CA THR A 222 20.89 20.34 5.83
C THR A 222 20.52 21.17 7.06
N PRO A 223 21.33 21.20 8.13
CA PRO A 223 21.04 22.05 9.26
C PRO A 223 20.98 23.49 8.74
N GLU A 224 19.80 24.13 8.85
CA GLU A 224 19.72 25.59 8.78
C GLU A 224 20.80 26.13 9.72
N PRO A 225 21.74 26.97 9.27
CA PRO A 225 22.71 27.56 10.16
C PRO A 225 21.91 28.37 11.18
N SER A 226 21.82 27.84 12.40
CA SER A 226 21.28 28.56 13.55
C SER A 226 21.96 29.92 13.57
N SER A 227 21.15 30.95 13.37
CA SER A 227 21.56 32.35 13.34
C SER A 227 22.20 32.71 14.68
N LEU A 228 23.51 32.49 14.76
CA LEU A 228 24.38 32.88 15.87
C LEU A 228 24.65 34.39 15.80
N LEU A 229 23.61 35.22 15.88
CA LEU A 229 23.75 36.66 16.08
C LEU A 229 22.52 37.16 16.84
N GLY A 230 22.68 37.53 18.13
CA GLY A 230 21.61 38.27 18.80
C GLY A 230 21.61 38.43 20.32
N PHE A 231 22.62 38.04 21.09
CA PHE A 231 22.65 38.40 22.52
C PHE A 231 24.03 38.93 22.96
N ILE A 232 24.35 40.15 22.54
CA ILE A 232 25.24 41.02 23.34
C ILE A 232 24.32 41.90 24.19
N THR A 233 23.90 41.38 25.35
CA THR A 233 23.34 42.20 26.43
C THR A 233 24.49 42.89 27.14
N LEU A 234 24.82 44.11 26.71
CA LEU A 234 25.70 45.00 27.44
C LEU A 234 24.97 45.50 28.70
N GLY A 235 25.14 44.80 29.81
CA GLY A 235 24.51 45.10 31.10
C GLY A 235 25.47 44.94 32.27
N GLY A 236 26.02 46.07 32.72
CA GLY A 236 26.31 46.37 34.13
C GLY A 236 27.38 45.54 34.85
N LEU A 237 28.66 45.91 34.71
CA LEU A 237 29.68 45.61 35.71
C LEU A 237 29.85 46.83 36.64
N MET A 238 29.08 46.87 37.73
CA MET A 238 29.33 47.73 38.88
C MET A 238 30.21 46.96 39.87
N LEU A 239 31.48 47.34 40.01
CA LEU A 239 32.35 46.81 41.07
C LEU A 239 33.33 47.88 41.53
N GLY A 240 33.36 48.16 42.83
CA GLY A 240 34.53 48.75 43.50
C GLY A 240 34.29 50.09 44.19
N GLY A 241 33.59 50.09 45.32
CA GLY A 241 33.84 51.10 46.35
C GLY A 241 35.09 50.75 47.13
N THR A 242 35.99 51.71 47.36
CA THR A 242 36.76 51.82 48.60
C THR A 242 37.15 53.28 48.87
N ILE A 243 37.17 53.58 50.17
CA ILE A 243 37.23 54.88 50.85
C ILE A 243 38.70 55.28 51.11
N ARG A 244 38.91 56.59 51.38
CA ARG A 244 40.05 57.28 52.07
C ARG A 244 41.14 57.76 51.10
N LYS A 245 41.75 58.95 51.25
CA LYS A 245 42.03 59.75 52.46
C LYS A 245 42.37 61.21 52.06
N ALA A 246 42.30 62.08 53.06
CA ALA A 246 42.34 63.54 53.07
C ALA A 246 43.70 64.25 52.76
N ARG A 247 43.59 65.59 52.79
CA ARG A 247 44.60 66.68 52.91
C ARG A 247 45.13 67.18 51.57
N LYS A 248 45.26 68.49 51.31
CA LYS A 248 45.20 69.70 52.15
C LYS A 248 44.77 70.86 51.27
#